data_AF-A0A3Q3E9H2-F1
#
_entry.id   AF-A0A3Q3E9H2-F1
#
_cell.length_a   1.000
_cell.length_b   1.000
_cell.length_c   1.000
_cell.angle_alpha   90.00
_cell.angle_beta   90.00
_cell.angle_gamma   90.00
#
_symmetry.space_group_name_H-M   'P 1'
#
loop_
_entity.id
_entity.type
_entity.pdbx_description
1 polymer ?
#
loop_
_entity_poly.entity_id
_entity_poly.type
_entity_poly.pdbx_seq_one_letter_code
_entity_poly.pdbx_strand_id
1 'polypeptide(L)' 'MNFYFIFYFDLAERICHSCFRRQDKLQRCGQCKFSHYCDRTCQRAGWAEHKQECAAIKNYGKAPNENIR' A
#
# COMPACT_ATOMS: atom_id res chain seq x y z
N MET A 1 8.69 19.51 -0.55
CA MET A 1 7.70 18.59 -1.15
C MET A 1 8.26 18.13 -2.48
N ASN A 2 8.65 16.86 -2.58
CA ASN A 2 9.43 16.35 -3.71
C ASN A 2 8.47 15.86 -4.82
N PHE A 3 8.69 16.22 -6.08
CA PHE A 3 7.82 15.80 -7.20
C PHE A 3 7.76 14.28 -7.35
N TYR A 4 8.84 13.58 -6.96
CA TYR A 4 8.89 12.12 -6.89
C TYR A 4 7.89 11.51 -5.91
N PHE A 5 7.57 12.21 -4.80
CA PHE A 5 6.62 11.75 -3.79
C PHE A 5 5.20 11.64 -4.36
N ILE A 6 4.77 12.64 -5.14
CA ILE A 6 3.44 12.66 -5.78
C ILE A 6 3.32 11.49 -6.76
N PHE A 7 4.36 11.26 -7.58
CA PHE A 7 4.35 10.21 -8.59
C PHE A 7 4.29 8.79 -7.99
N TYR A 8 5.01 8.56 -6.89
CA TYR A 8 5.03 7.26 -6.19
C TYR A 8 3.72 7.00 -5.42
N PHE A 9 3.11 8.03 -4.85
CA PHE A 9 1.79 7.93 -4.20
C PHE A 9 0.69 7.61 -5.22
N ASP A 10 0.66 8.32 -6.36
CA ASP A 10 -0.29 8.06 -7.44
C ASP A 10 -0.17 6.63 -8.02
N LEU A 11 1.07 6.12 -8.10
CA LEU A 11 1.33 4.73 -8.49
C LEU A 11 0.86 3.74 -7.43
N ALA A 12 1.09 4.01 -6.14
CA ALA A 12 0.68 3.13 -5.05
C ALA A 12 -0.85 3.01 -4.89
N GLU A 13 -1.61 4.05 -5.27
CA GLU A 13 -3.09 4.03 -5.23
C GLU A 13 -3.72 3.22 -6.38
N ARG A 14 -2.97 3.04 -7.48
CA ARG A 14 -3.48 2.35 -8.69
C ARG A 14 -2.81 1.02 -8.97
N ILE A 15 -1.82 0.60 -8.18
CA ILE A 15 -1.12 -0.68 -8.34
C ILE A 15 -1.41 -1.59 -7.15
N CYS A 16 -1.82 -2.82 -7.44
CA CYS A 16 -2.01 -3.84 -6.42
C CYS A 16 -0.67 -4.21 -5.74
N HIS A 17 -0.62 -4.15 -4.42
CA HIS A 17 0.57 -4.43 -3.61
C HIS A 17 1.00 -5.91 -3.63
N SER A 18 0.15 -6.81 -4.13
CA SER A 18 0.44 -8.25 -4.18
C SER A 18 0.75 -8.76 -5.59
N CYS A 19 -0.03 -8.33 -6.60
CA CYS A 19 0.12 -8.83 -7.97
C CYS A 19 0.65 -7.79 -8.95
N PHE A 20 0.93 -6.57 -8.49
CA PHE A 20 1.50 -5.46 -9.25
C PHE A 20 0.70 -5.02 -10.49
N ARG A 21 -0.53 -5.51 -10.65
CA ARG A 21 -1.43 -5.06 -11.72
C ARG A 21 -1.98 -3.68 -11.41
N ARG A 22 -2.08 -2.85 -12.45
CA ARG A 22 -2.74 -1.55 -12.39
C ARG A 22 -4.25 -1.70 -12.53
N GLN A 23 -5.03 -0.99 -11.71
CA GLN A 23 -6.50 -0.89 -11.81
C GLN A 23 -6.95 0.50 -11.38
N ASP A 24 -8.08 0.96 -11.94
CA ASP A 24 -8.64 2.28 -11.59
C ASP A 24 -9.20 2.34 -10.17
N LYS A 25 -9.63 1.20 -9.63
CA LYS A 25 -10.17 1.09 -8.27
C LYS A 25 -9.53 -0.10 -7.58
N LEU A 26 -8.84 0.16 -6.48
CA LEU A 26 -8.28 -0.85 -5.60
C LEU A 26 -8.89 -0.74 -4.20
N GLN A 27 -8.96 -1.87 -3.52
CA GLN A 27 -9.38 -1.98 -2.13
C GLN A 27 -8.20 -1.69 -1.21
N ARG A 28 -8.37 -0.72 -0.31
CA ARG A 28 -7.37 -0.40 0.70
C ARG A 28 -7.39 -1.41 1.84
N CYS A 29 -6.22 -1.69 2.41
CA CYS A 29 -6.14 -2.39 3.68
C CYS A 29 -6.90 -1.60 4.77
N GLY A 30 -7.90 -2.23 5.40
CA GLY A 30 -8.69 -1.55 6.43
C GLY A 30 -7.91 -1.16 7.69
N GLN A 31 -6.75 -1.78 7.93
CA GLN A 31 -5.92 -1.52 9.12
C GLN A 31 -4.97 -0.34 8.91
N CYS A 32 -4.09 -0.42 7.91
CA CYS A 32 -3.06 0.60 7.68
C CYS A 32 -3.49 1.69 6.68
N LYS A 33 -4.53 1.46 5.87
CA LYS A 33 -5.04 2.35 4.81
C LYS A 33 -4.02 2.76 3.74
N PHE A 34 -2.84 2.14 3.72
CA PHE A 34 -1.74 2.45 2.80
C PHE A 34 -1.66 1.47 1.61
N SER A 35 -1.66 0.17 1.88
CA SER A 35 -1.57 -0.84 0.82
C SER A 35 -2.91 -1.01 0.10
N HIS A 36 -2.85 -1.17 -1.21
CA HIS A 36 -3.99 -1.30 -2.13
C HIS A 36 -3.97 -2.67 -2.80
N TYR A 37 -5.13 -3.29 -2.98
CA TYR A 37 -5.27 -4.63 -3.54
C TYR A 37 -6.43 -4.71 -4.54
N CYS A 38 -6.35 -5.60 -5.53
CA CYS A 38 -7.49 -5.83 -6.44
C CYS A 38 -8.75 -6.23 -5.65
N ASP A 39 -8.57 -7.13 -4.68
CA ASP A 39 -9.63 -7.74 -3.90
C ASP A 39 -9.04 -8.43 -2.64
N ARG A 40 -9.91 -9.13 -1.91
CA ARG A 40 -9.54 -9.89 -0.70
C ARG A 40 -8.62 -11.07 -0.99
N THR A 41 -8.59 -11.59 -2.23
CA THR A 41 -7.69 -12.66 -2.64
C THR A 41 -6.26 -12.13 -2.73
N CYS A 42 -6.05 -11.01 -3.40
CA CYS A 42 -4.75 -10.35 -3.45
C CYS A 42 -4.28 -9.87 -2.07
N GLN A 43 -5.19 -9.37 -1.23
CA GLN A 43 -4.84 -8.98 0.15
C GLN A 43 -4.32 -10.17 0.96
N ARG A 44 -4.97 -11.34 0.86
CA ARG A 44 -4.55 -12.57 1.56
C ARG A 44 -3.25 -13.12 1.01
N ALA A 45 -3.06 -13.11 -0.32
CA ALA A 45 -1.85 -13.60 -0.96
C ALA A 45 -0.62 -12.78 -0.53
N GLY A 46 -0.74 -11.45 -0.44
CA GLY A 46 0.34 -10.57 0.00
C GLY A 46 0.46 -10.42 1.53
N TRP A 47 -0.33 -11.13 2.34
CA TRP A 47 -0.40 -10.87 3.78
C TRP A 47 0.91 -11.17 4.52
N ALA A 48 1.62 -12.23 4.14
CA ALA A 48 2.86 -12.62 4.81
C ALA A 48 3.90 -11.49 4.79
N GLU A 49 4.13 -10.91 3.61
CA GLU A 49 5.01 -9.76 3.40
C GLU A 49 4.42 -8.49 4.04
N HIS A 50 3.12 -8.25 3.86
CA HIS A 50 2.49 -7.01 4.32
C HIS A 50 2.36 -6.91 5.85
N LYS A 51 2.29 -8.02 6.58
CA LYS A 51 1.91 -8.02 8.02
C LYS A 51 2.78 -7.10 8.88
N GLN A 52 4.10 -7.15 8.69
CA GLN A 52 5.07 -6.36 9.44
C GLN A 52 4.89 -4.86 9.14
N GLU A 53 4.87 -4.52 7.85
CA GLU A 53 4.66 -3.14 7.38
C GLU A 53 3.29 -2.59 7.83
N CYS A 54 2.24 -3.40 7.78
CA CYS A 54 0.88 -3.03 8.19
C CYS A 54 0.85 -2.54 9.64
N ALA A 55 1.52 -3.26 10.54
CA ALA A 55 1.61 -2.90 11.95
C ALA A 55 2.41 -1.60 12.14
N ALA A 56 3.55 -1.46 11.46
CA ALA A 56 4.38 -0.26 11.54
C ALA A 56 3.62 0.99 11.06
N ILE A 57 2.96 0.91 9.90
CA ILE A 57 2.20 2.02 9.31
C ILE A 57 1.00 2.39 10.19
N LYS A 58 0.27 1.38 10.67
CA LYS A 58 -0.87 1.59 11.59
C LYS A 58 -0.44 2.35 12.84
N ASN A 59 0.72 2.00 13.41
CA ASN A 59 1.23 2.61 14.63
C ASN A 59 1.81 4.02 14.40
N TYR A 60 2.40 4.28 13.23
CA TYR A 60 2.92 5.61 12.89
C TYR A 60 1.80 6.65 12.66
N GLY A 61 0.60 6.21 12.27
CA GLY A 61 -0.58 7.06 12.09
C GLY A 61 -0.52 7.99 10.87
N LYS A 62 0.57 7.94 10.09
CA LYS A 62 0.75 8.58 8.80
C LYS A 62 1.29 7.55 7.80
N ALA A 63 1.10 7.76 6.50
CA ALA A 63 1.79 6.96 5.51
C ALA A 63 3.32 7.17 5.67
N PRO A 64 4.14 6.11 5.59
CA PRO A 64 5.58 6.21 5.76
C PRO A 64 6.19 7.09 4.66
N ASN A 65 7.23 7.85 5.00
CA ASN A 65 8.04 8.57 4.02
C ASN A 65 9.09 7.64 3.38
N GLU A 66 9.67 8.07 2.26
CA GLU A 66 10.56 7.31 1.37
C GLU A 66 11.79 6.65 2.02
N ASN A 67 12.11 6.96 3.27
CA ASN A 67 13.25 6.40 4.00
C ASN A 67 12.91 5.18 4.86
N ILE A 68 11.66 4.69 4.79
CA ILE A 68 11.21 3.52 5.54
C ILE A 68 10.81 2.45 4.51
N ARG A 69 11.79 1.71 4.03
CA ARG A 69 11.61 0.40 3.41
C ARG A 69 12.68 -0.54 3.95
#